data_AF-A0A2T6FE12-F1
#
_entry.id   AF-A0A2T6FE12-F1
#
_cell.length_a   1.000
_cell.length_b   1.000
_cell.length_c   1.000
_cell.angle_alpha   90.00
_cell.angle_beta   90.00
_cell.angle_gamma   90.00
#
_symmetry.space_group_name_H-M   'P 1'
#
loop_
_entity.id
_entity.type
_entity.pdbx_description
1 polymer ?
#
loop_
_entity_poly.entity_id
_entity_poly.type
_entity_poly.pdbx_seq_one_letter_code
_entity_poly.pdbx_strand_id
1 'polypeptide(L)'
;MTIYRIHPDRMNYQLLSISSDEVISKLGKSYPFHIDPTPKPYSSIWKPLEVSFYDSTLGKKKTKLPDINIDHGRFFLNEAGYNVLSTLIESDGKFYPCLLVSKAVLFSML
;
A
#
# COMPACT_ATOMS: atom_id res chain seq x y z
N MET A 1 25.62 10.26 8.23
CA MET A 1 24.14 10.19 8.19
C MET A 1 23.75 8.78 7.81
N THR A 2 22.98 8.10 8.63
CA THR A 2 22.55 6.72 8.37
C THR A 2 21.12 6.75 7.85
N ILE A 3 20.88 6.16 6.69
CA ILE A 3 19.55 6.05 6.09
C ILE A 3 19.01 4.66 6.43
N TYR A 4 17.85 4.61 7.09
CA TYR A 4 17.15 3.38 7.39
C TYR A 4 16.08 3.11 6.34
N ARG A 5 15.94 1.84 5.94
CA ARG A 5 14.88 1.38 5.04
C ARG A 5 13.97 0.43 5.80
N ILE A 6 12.67 0.62 5.65
CA ILE A 6 11.67 -0.30 6.18
C ILE A 6 11.49 -1.43 5.16
N HIS A 7 11.48 -2.67 5.64
CA HIS A 7 11.25 -3.87 4.85
C HIS A 7 10.09 -4.67 5.44
N PRO A 8 9.18 -5.20 4.60
CA PRO A 8 8.12 -6.09 5.08
C PRO A 8 8.72 -7.34 5.72
N ASP A 9 8.20 -7.75 6.88
CA ASP A 9 8.51 -9.03 7.50
C ASP A 9 7.75 -10.16 6.80
N ARG A 10 8.40 -10.70 5.77
CA ARG A 10 7.87 -11.74 4.88
C ARG A 10 7.68 -13.09 5.54
N MET A 11 8.28 -13.31 6.72
CA MET A 11 8.21 -14.57 7.43
C MET A 11 6.96 -14.67 8.30
N ASN A 12 6.42 -13.53 8.74
CA ASN A 12 5.28 -13.48 9.65
C ASN A 12 4.01 -12.87 9.04
N TYR A 13 4.15 -12.05 7.99
CA TYR A 13 3.04 -11.30 7.40
C TYR A 13 2.91 -11.50 5.89
N GLN A 14 1.67 -11.38 5.42
CA GLN A 14 1.35 -11.37 4.00
C GLN A 14 1.83 -10.09 3.33
N LEU A 15 2.11 -10.18 2.04
CA LEU A 15 2.56 -9.07 1.23
C LEU A 15 1.42 -8.48 0.40
N LEU A 16 1.40 -7.14 0.34
CA LEU A 16 0.46 -6.40 -0.49
C LEU A 16 0.63 -6.81 -1.95
N SER A 17 -0.50 -6.97 -2.65
CA SER A 17 -0.56 -7.13 -4.09
C SER A 17 -1.67 -6.26 -4.64
N ILE A 18 -1.33 -5.46 -5.65
CA ILE A 18 -2.26 -4.65 -6.43
C ILE A 18 -2.13 -5.13 -7.88
N SER A 19 -3.22 -5.64 -8.45
CA SER A 19 -3.15 -6.18 -9.82
C SER A 19 -3.04 -5.05 -10.84
N SER A 20 -2.28 -5.29 -11.91
CA SER A 20 -2.15 -4.32 -12.99
C SER A 20 -3.50 -4.01 -13.66
N ASP A 21 -4.35 -5.02 -13.81
CA ASP A 21 -5.68 -4.88 -14.42
C ASP A 21 -6.58 -3.97 -13.58
N GLU A 22 -6.54 -4.09 -12.26
CA GLU A 22 -7.27 -3.22 -11.34
C GLU A 22 -6.82 -1.76 -11.48
N VAL A 23 -5.50 -1.52 -11.48
CA VAL A 23 -4.96 -0.16 -11.65
C VAL A 23 -5.32 0.42 -13.01
N ILE A 24 -5.15 -0.35 -14.08
CA ILE A 24 -5.43 0.13 -15.45
C ILE A 24 -6.92 0.41 -15.63
N SER A 25 -7.81 -0.44 -15.10
CA SER A 25 -9.26 -0.24 -15.22
C SER A 25 -9.75 1.00 -14.45
N LYS A 26 -9.15 1.29 -13.29
CA LYS A 26 -9.58 2.40 -12.42
C LYS A 26 -8.90 3.73 -12.73
N LEU A 27 -7.58 3.71 -12.90
CA LEU A 27 -6.75 4.91 -13.03
C LEU A 27 -6.27 5.15 -14.47
N GLY A 28 -6.29 4.12 -15.33
CA GLY A 28 -5.81 4.19 -16.70
C GLY A 28 -4.33 3.87 -16.87
N LYS A 29 -3.93 3.52 -18.10
CA LYS A 29 -2.55 3.10 -18.44
C LYS A 29 -1.48 4.16 -18.17
N SER A 30 -1.84 5.44 -18.22
CA SER A 30 -0.94 6.57 -17.95
C SER A 30 -0.59 6.72 -16.47
N TYR A 31 -1.29 6.01 -15.58
CA TYR A 31 -1.12 6.10 -14.12
C TYR A 31 -0.84 4.72 -13.51
N PRO A 32 0.33 4.10 -13.79
CA PRO A 32 0.67 2.76 -13.31
C PRO A 32 1.10 2.76 -11.83
N PHE A 33 0.17 3.13 -10.94
CA PHE A 33 0.39 3.31 -9.50
C PHE A 33 1.04 2.11 -8.80
N HIS A 34 0.80 0.88 -9.26
CA HIS A 34 1.33 -0.34 -8.65
C HIS A 34 2.82 -0.60 -8.92
N ILE A 35 3.44 0.08 -9.90
CA ILE A 35 4.83 -0.19 -10.30
C ILE A 35 5.69 1.07 -10.44
N ASP A 36 5.10 2.23 -10.73
CA ASP A 36 5.84 3.48 -10.85
C ASP A 36 6.01 4.09 -9.46
N PRO A 37 7.23 4.17 -8.89
CA PRO A 37 7.45 4.70 -7.55
C PRO A 37 7.50 6.24 -7.51
N THR A 38 7.34 6.93 -8.64
CA THR A 38 7.45 8.39 -8.71
C THR A 38 6.38 9.06 -7.84
N PRO A 39 6.74 10.06 -7.01
CA PRO A 39 5.77 10.85 -6.26
C PRO A 39 4.92 11.66 -7.24
N LYS A 40 3.66 11.28 -7.38
CA LYS A 40 2.69 11.92 -8.27
C LYS A 40 1.38 12.15 -7.52
N PRO A 41 0.71 13.28 -7.73
CA PRO A 41 -0.62 13.47 -7.18
C PRO A 41 -1.62 12.61 -7.98
N TYR A 42 -2.34 11.73 -7.28
CA TYR A 42 -3.40 10.90 -7.87
C TYR A 42 -4.81 11.39 -7.51
N SER A 43 -4.93 12.45 -6.69
CA SER A 43 -6.21 12.84 -6.07
C SER A 43 -7.32 13.19 -7.05
N SER A 44 -7.00 13.72 -8.24
CA SER A 44 -7.98 14.06 -9.26
C SER A 44 -8.50 12.85 -10.05
N ILE A 45 -7.77 11.74 -10.07
CA ILE A 45 -8.09 10.54 -10.85
C ILE A 45 -8.35 9.30 -9.99
N TRP A 46 -8.15 9.42 -8.66
CA TRP A 46 -8.22 8.28 -7.75
C TRP A 46 -9.61 7.67 -7.71
N LYS A 47 -9.66 6.36 -7.94
CA LYS A 47 -10.80 5.52 -7.61
C LYS A 47 -10.27 4.43 -6.67
N PRO A 48 -10.98 4.11 -5.57
CA PRO A 48 -10.49 3.13 -4.60
C PRO A 48 -10.10 1.82 -5.25
N LEU A 49 -8.83 1.42 -5.10
CA LEU A 49 -8.31 0.18 -5.66
C LEU A 49 -8.62 -1.00 -4.74
N GLU A 50 -9.00 -2.13 -5.30
CA GLU A 50 -9.03 -3.41 -4.61
C GLU A 50 -7.60 -3.89 -4.38
N VAL A 51 -7.30 -4.23 -3.13
CA VAL A 51 -5.98 -4.73 -2.75
C VAL A 51 -6.13 -6.15 -2.21
N SER A 52 -5.16 -6.98 -2.55
CA SER A 52 -5.08 -8.36 -2.09
C SER A 52 -3.77 -8.60 -1.38
N PHE A 53 -3.67 -9.74 -0.72
CA PHE A 53 -2.51 -10.13 0.03
C PHE A 53 -2.15 -11.57 -0.28
N TYR A 54 -0.86 -11.84 -0.41
CA TYR A 54 -0.36 -13.19 -0.69
C TYR A 54 0.70 -13.61 0.33
N ASP A 55 0.78 -14.91 0.54
CA ASP A 55 1.84 -15.52 1.33
C ASP A 55 3.04 -15.77 0.41
N SER A 56 4.17 -15.12 0.70
CA SER A 56 5.40 -15.29 -0.08
C SER A 56 6.22 -16.53 0.34
N THR A 57 5.79 -17.26 1.37
CA THR A 57 6.48 -18.45 1.86
C THR A 57 5.93 -19.72 1.20
N LEU A 58 6.83 -20.55 0.65
CA LEU A 58 6.46 -21.85 0.07
C LEU A 58 6.09 -22.82 1.21
N GLY A 59 4.82 -22.83 1.62
CA GLY A 59 4.21 -23.97 2.32
C GLY A 59 4.12 -23.93 3.85
N LYS A 60 4.05 -22.76 4.51
CA LYS A 60 3.67 -22.70 5.94
C LYS A 60 2.50 -21.77 6.22
N LYS A 61 1.56 -22.30 7.01
CA LYS A 61 0.32 -21.71 7.57
C LYS A 61 0.25 -20.17 7.61
N LYS A 62 -0.81 -19.65 6.97
CA LYS A 62 -1.56 -18.42 7.29
C LYS A 62 -0.73 -17.35 8.01
N THR A 63 0.15 -16.69 7.26
CA THR A 63 0.74 -15.41 7.66
C THR A 63 -0.38 -14.38 7.91
N LYS A 64 -0.16 -13.47 8.87
CA LYS A 64 -1.16 -12.46 9.27
C LYS A 64 -1.21 -11.33 8.24
N LEU A 65 -2.34 -10.64 8.16
CA LEU A 65 -2.37 -9.33 7.51
C LEU A 65 -1.56 -8.35 8.34
N PRO A 66 -0.67 -7.56 7.72
CA PRO A 66 0.10 -6.55 8.44
C PRO A 66 -0.74 -5.28 8.66
N ASP A 67 -0.40 -4.53 9.72
CA ASP A 67 -0.95 -3.19 9.93
C ASP A 67 -0.33 -2.16 8.97
N ILE A 68 0.93 -2.41 8.59
CA ILE A 68 1.72 -1.59 7.67
C ILE A 68 2.42 -2.51 6.67
N ASN A 69 2.28 -2.25 5.37
CA ASN A 69 3.09 -2.89 4.33
C ASN A 69 3.70 -1.81 3.41
N ILE A 70 4.83 -2.13 2.78
CA ILE A 70 5.48 -1.24 1.82
C ILE A 70 5.57 -1.92 0.48
N ASP A 71 5.11 -1.21 -0.55
CA ASP A 71 5.32 -1.58 -1.93
C ASP A 71 5.68 -0.36 -2.78
N HIS A 72 6.77 -0.47 -3.55
CA HIS A 72 7.27 0.61 -4.43
C HIS A 72 7.28 2.02 -3.80
N GLY A 73 7.65 2.13 -2.52
CA GLY A 73 7.74 3.41 -1.80
C GLY A 73 6.43 3.93 -1.21
N ARG A 74 5.36 3.13 -1.27
CA ARG A 74 4.03 3.46 -0.74
C ARG A 74 3.72 2.61 0.47
N PHE A 75 2.99 3.17 1.42
CA PHE A 75 2.51 2.43 2.57
C PHE A 75 1.08 1.97 2.34
N PHE A 76 0.82 0.68 2.54
CA PHE A 76 -0.51 0.24 2.92
C PHE A 76 -0.65 0.38 4.43
N LEU A 77 -1.78 0.93 4.87
CA LEU A 77 -2.16 1.04 6.27
C LEU A 77 -3.56 0.47 6.44
N ASN A 78 -3.73 -0.49 7.35
CA ASN A 78 -5.07 -0.82 7.83
C ASN A 78 -5.55 0.26 8.82
N GLU A 79 -6.76 0.11 9.37
CA GLU A 79 -7.32 1.06 10.33
C GLU A 79 -6.42 1.30 11.56
N ALA A 80 -5.83 0.24 12.14
CA ALA A 80 -4.95 0.37 13.29
C ALA A 80 -3.66 1.14 12.94
N GLY A 81 -3.01 0.78 11.83
CA GLY A 81 -1.82 1.47 11.32
C GLY A 81 -2.09 2.93 10.97
N TYR A 82 -3.24 3.22 10.36
CA TYR A 82 -3.67 4.59 10.04
C TYR A 82 -3.86 5.44 11.30
N ASN A 83 -4.56 4.90 12.31
CA ASN A 83 -4.82 5.63 13.54
C ASN A 83 -3.53 6.01 14.30
N VAL A 84 -2.47 5.21 14.16
CA VAL A 84 -1.17 5.49 14.79
C VAL A 84 -0.30 6.43 13.94
N LEU A 85 -0.23 6.21 12.63
CA LEU A 85 0.75 6.88 11.77
C LEU A 85 0.24 8.13 11.06
N SER A 86 -1.09 8.28 10.88
CA SER A 86 -1.66 9.35 10.04
C SER A 86 -1.14 10.73 10.41
N THR A 87 -1.24 11.09 11.68
CA THR A 87 -0.78 12.40 12.21
C THR A 87 0.73 12.64 12.08
N LEU A 88 1.53 11.58 11.94
CA LEU A 88 2.99 11.69 11.79
C LEU A 88 3.44 11.89 10.35
N ILE A 89 2.65 11.44 9.37
CA ILE A 89 3.06 11.41 7.96
C ILE A 89 2.12 12.19 7.03
N GLU A 90 1.03 12.76 7.54
CA GLU A 90 0.04 13.47 6.71
C GLU A 90 0.60 14.70 5.98
N SER A 91 1.67 15.30 6.50
CA SER A 91 2.38 16.41 5.86
C SER A 91 3.18 16.00 4.63
N ASP A 92 3.55 14.71 4.54
CA ASP A 92 4.58 14.23 3.60
C ASP A 92 3.96 13.53 2.38
N GLY A 93 2.63 13.51 2.27
CA GLY A 93 1.96 12.81 1.20
C GLY A 93 0.44 12.86 1.25
N LYS A 94 -0.19 11.87 0.64
CA LYS A 94 -1.65 11.74 0.59
C LYS A 94 -2.10 10.32 0.87
N PHE A 95 -3.19 10.22 1.63
CA PHE A 95 -3.91 8.97 1.85
C PHE A 95 -4.97 8.78 0.78
N TYR A 96 -5.03 7.55 0.29
CA TYR A 96 -5.91 7.12 -0.76
C TYR A 96 -6.71 5.89 -0.29
N PRO A 97 -8.04 5.96 -0.22
CA PRO A 97 -8.83 4.82 0.24
C PRO A 97 -8.66 3.63 -0.71
N CYS A 98 -8.58 2.42 -0.16
CA CYS A 98 -8.58 1.17 -0.91
C CYS A 98 -9.67 0.22 -0.38
N LEU A 99 -10.02 -0.77 -1.19
CA LEU A 99 -11.02 -1.78 -0.86
C LEU A 99 -10.32 -3.02 -0.29
N LEU A 100 -10.64 -3.31 0.96
CA LEU A 100 -10.28 -4.52 1.70
C LEU A 100 -11.49 -4.88 2.58
N VAL A 101 -11.53 -6.10 3.13
CA VAL A 101 -12.59 -6.54 4.07
C VAL A 101 -12.79 -5.56 5.24
N SER A 102 -11.74 -4.81 5.61
CA SER A 102 -11.77 -3.72 6.59
C SER A 102 -11.31 -2.38 5.97
N LYS A 103 -11.51 -1.27 6.70
CA LYS A 103 -11.01 0.05 6.26
C LYS A 103 -9.50 0.03 6.14
N ALA A 104 -9.00 0.47 4.98
CA ALA A 104 -7.59 0.61 4.71
C ALA A 104 -7.31 1.75 3.73
N VAL A 105 -6.08 2.24 3.75
CA VAL A 105 -5.60 3.29 2.86
C VAL A 105 -4.22 2.94 2.31
N LEU A 106 -3.95 3.48 1.13
CA LEU A 106 -2.63 3.57 0.52
C LEU A 106 -2.12 4.99 0.73
N PHE A 107 -0.92 5.14 1.28
CA PHE A 107 -0.25 6.42 1.40
C PHE A 107 0.86 6.51 0.36
N SER A 108 0.85 7.61 -0.41
CA SER A 108 1.90 7.96 -1.34
C SER A 108 2.54 9.27 -0.92
N MET A 109 3.87 9.28 -0.83
CA MET A 109 4.63 10.51 -0.63
C MET A 109 4.52 11.42 -1.86
N LEU A 110 4.54 12.74 -1.65
CA LEU A 110 4.49 13.77 -2.68
C LEU A 110 5.76 14.63 -2.71
#